data_AF-A0A645HDH3-F1
#
_entry.id   AF-A0A645HDH3-F1
#
_cell.length_a   1.000
_cell.length_b   1.000
_cell.length_c   1.000
_cell.angle_alpha   90.00
_cell.angle_beta   90.00
_cell.angle_gamma   90.00
#
_symmetry.space_group_name_H-M   'P 1'
#
loop_
_entity.id
_entity.type
_entity.pdbx_description
1 polymer ?
#
loop_
_entity_poly.entity_id
_entity_poly.type
_entity_poly.pdbx_seq_one_letter_code
_entity_poly.pdbx_strand_id
1 'polypeptide(L)'
;MPLPTHYFKVLLRTVSGSTGKAIAECSDKELKTIGFWVEHKSYGNIDPPRTICTSVADIEAKTGFEFFPQVSDIVKQQNNPAQWGL
;
A
#
# COMPACT_ATOMS: atom_id res chain seq x y z
N MET A 1 -22.72 16.72 1.83
CA MET A 1 -21.66 15.84 1.29
C MET A 1 -20.98 15.14 2.45
N PRO A 2 -20.82 13.81 2.44
CA PRO A 2 -20.10 13.12 3.49
C PRO A 2 -18.61 13.50 3.44
N LEU A 3 -18.05 13.94 4.57
CA LEU A 3 -16.62 14.17 4.72
C LEU A 3 -15.96 12.83 5.10
N PRO A 4 -15.00 12.32 4.31
CA PRO A 4 -14.32 11.08 4.65
C PRO A 4 -13.48 11.28 5.91
N THR A 5 -13.59 10.38 6.87
CA THR A 5 -12.80 10.41 8.11
C THR A 5 -11.34 10.00 7.90
N HIS A 6 -11.08 9.23 6.85
CA HIS A 6 -9.77 8.67 6.55
C HIS A 6 -9.55 8.66 5.03
N TYR A 7 -8.31 8.81 4.62
CA TYR A 7 -7.83 8.64 3.26
C TYR A 7 -6.86 7.49 3.21
N PHE A 8 -6.88 6.75 2.10
CA PHE A 8 -5.93 5.67 1.89
C PHE A 8 -5.24 5.81 0.54
N LYS A 9 -4.01 5.28 0.47
CA LYS A 9 -3.28 5.12 -0.77
C LYS A 9 -2.60 3.77 -0.75
N VAL A 10 -2.81 2.98 -1.79
CA VAL A 10 -2.16 1.68 -1.96
C VAL A 10 -1.17 1.78 -3.11
N LEU A 11 0.04 1.30 -2.91
CA LEU A 11 1.07 1.26 -3.94
C LEU A 11 1.52 -0.19 -4.14
N LEU A 12 1.68 -0.55 -5.41
CA LEU A 12 2.28 -1.80 -5.84
C LEU A 12 3.41 -1.48 -6.80
N ARG A 13 4.59 -2.06 -6.57
CA ARG A 13 5.73 -1.96 -7.50
C ARG A 13 6.57 -3.21 -7.49
N THR A 14 7.38 -3.38 -8.52
CA THR A 14 8.42 -4.40 -8.55
C THR A 14 9.60 -4.00 -7.68
N VAL A 15 10.26 -4.97 -7.05
CA VAL A 15 11.43 -4.74 -6.20
C VAL A 15 12.62 -4.22 -7.01
N SER A 16 12.83 -4.78 -8.21
CA SER A 16 13.93 -4.43 -9.11
C SER A 16 13.71 -3.15 -9.94
N GLY A 17 12.51 -2.58 -9.93
CA GLY A 17 12.16 -1.37 -10.69
C GLY A 17 11.93 -1.58 -12.18
N SER A 18 12.51 -2.62 -12.80
CA SER A 18 12.21 -3.06 -14.16
C SER A 18 12.38 -4.57 -14.28
N THR A 19 11.28 -5.31 -14.27
CA THR A 19 11.26 -6.74 -14.57
C THR A 19 10.97 -7.02 -16.05
N GLY A 20 10.55 -5.99 -16.81
CA GLY A 20 10.10 -6.15 -18.21
C GLY A 20 8.84 -7.01 -18.38
N LYS A 21 8.19 -7.39 -17.26
CA LYS A 21 7.02 -8.27 -17.20
C LYS A 21 5.82 -7.52 -16.64
N ALA A 22 4.62 -7.96 -16.97
CA ALA A 22 3.42 -7.45 -16.33
C ALA A 22 3.45 -7.80 -14.83
N ILE A 23 2.82 -6.97 -13.99
CA ILE A 23 2.70 -7.24 -12.54
C ILE A 23 2.01 -8.59 -12.25
N ALA A 24 1.15 -9.05 -13.14
CA ALA A 24 0.47 -10.34 -13.05
C ALA A 24 1.39 -11.54 -13.34
N GLU A 25 2.53 -11.32 -14.00
CA GLU A 25 3.51 -12.37 -14.35
C GLU A 25 4.74 -12.35 -13.44
N CYS A 26 4.81 -11.38 -12.53
CA CYS A 26 5.88 -11.27 -11.55
C CYS A 26 5.59 -12.21 -10.36
N SER A 27 6.62 -12.87 -9.84
CA SER A 27 6.49 -13.71 -8.66
C SER A 27 6.28 -12.86 -7.41
N ASP A 28 5.72 -13.46 -6.35
CA ASP A 28 5.49 -12.78 -5.06
C ASP A 28 6.74 -12.11 -4.47
N LYS A 29 7.92 -12.69 -4.74
CA LYS A 29 9.21 -12.18 -4.28
C LYS A 29 9.71 -10.97 -5.08
N GLU A 30 9.19 -10.77 -6.29
CA GLU A 30 9.55 -9.68 -7.18
C GLU A 30 8.63 -8.47 -6.99
N LEU A 31 7.51 -8.64 -6.28
CA LEU A 31 6.53 -7.62 -5.98
C LEU A 31 6.65 -7.14 -4.54
N LYS A 32 6.41 -5.85 -4.35
CA LYS A 32 6.18 -5.28 -3.03
C LYS A 32 4.98 -4.37 -3.05
N THR A 33 4.22 -4.43 -1.97
CA THR A 33 3.11 -3.50 -1.73
C THR A 33 3.33 -2.70 -0.46
N ILE A 34 2.64 -1.57 -0.37
CA ILE A 34 2.50 -0.80 0.85
C ILE A 34 1.16 -0.05 0.81
N GLY A 35 0.50 -0.01 1.96
CA GLY A 35 -0.67 0.82 2.19
C GLY A 35 -0.32 2.03 3.03
N PHE A 36 -1.01 3.14 2.79
CA PHE A 36 -1.03 4.30 3.66
C PHE A 36 -2.47 4.51 4.12
N TRP A 37 -2.67 4.64 5.42
CA TRP A 37 -3.95 4.94 6.05
C TRP A 37 -3.81 6.22 6.89
N VAL A 38 -4.40 7.30 6.39
CA VAL A 38 -4.21 8.64 6.92
C VAL A 38 -5.54 9.18 7.43
N GLU A 39 -5.54 9.70 8.65
CA GLU A 39 -6.73 10.32 9.22
C GLU A 39 -6.99 11.67 8.56
N HIS A 40 -8.24 12.05 8.36
CA HIS A 40 -8.57 13.35 7.79
C HIS A 40 -8.42 14.44 8.86
N LYS A 41 -7.17 14.87 9.09
CA LYS A 41 -6.83 15.99 9.98
C LYS A 41 -5.75 16.89 9.38
N SER A 42 -5.60 18.08 9.95
CA SER A 42 -4.50 18.98 9.60
C SER A 42 -3.22 18.47 10.24
N TYR A 43 -2.26 18.05 9.40
CA TYR A 43 -0.94 17.59 9.86
C TYR A 43 0.09 18.74 9.89
N GLY A 44 -0.24 19.94 9.42
CA GLY A 44 0.74 21.01 9.27
C GLY A 44 1.85 20.64 8.29
N ASN A 45 3.09 21.11 8.55
CA ASN A 45 4.25 20.90 7.69
C ASN A 45 5.16 19.79 8.23
N ILE A 46 4.57 18.68 8.68
CA ILE A 46 5.31 17.52 9.19
C ILE A 46 5.38 16.43 8.12
N ASP A 47 6.52 15.76 8.05
CA ASP A 47 6.63 14.54 7.24
C ASP A 47 5.62 13.49 7.74
N PRO A 48 4.93 12.79 6.81
CA PRO A 48 3.99 11.76 7.18
C PRO A 48 4.68 10.70 8.05
N PRO A 49 4.21 10.45 9.29
CA PRO A 49 4.87 9.51 10.17
C PRO A 49 4.73 8.09 9.62
N ARG A 50 5.79 7.28 9.76
CA ARG A 50 5.79 5.84 9.36
C ARG A 50 4.62 5.05 9.96
N THR A 51 4.01 5.55 11.03
CA THR A 51 2.83 4.97 11.69
C THR A 51 1.58 4.95 10.82
N ILE A 52 1.52 5.75 9.73
CA ILE A 52 0.42 5.69 8.77
C ILE A 52 0.60 4.56 7.74
N CYS A 53 1.77 3.92 7.71
CA CYS A 53 2.04 2.80 6.81
C CYS A 53 1.35 1.54 7.35
N THR A 54 0.61 0.87 6.50
CA THR A 54 -0.16 -0.35 6.80
C THR A 54 -0.06 -1.31 5.61
N SER A 55 -0.61 -2.51 5.76
CA SER A 55 -0.67 -3.45 4.64
C SER A 55 -1.84 -3.10 3.71
N VAL A 56 -1.79 -3.57 2.45
CA VAL A 56 -2.94 -3.42 1.55
C VAL A 56 -4.12 -4.23 2.07
N ALA A 57 -3.87 -5.42 2.63
CA ALA A 57 -4.88 -6.28 3.24
C ALA A 57 -5.66 -5.58 4.38
N ASP A 58 -4.98 -4.79 5.22
CA ASP A 58 -5.63 -4.01 6.27
C ASP A 58 -6.58 -2.94 5.70
N ILE A 59 -6.21 -2.33 4.58
CA ILE A 59 -7.04 -1.33 3.90
C ILE A 59 -8.24 -2.00 3.23
N GLU A 60 -8.05 -3.15 2.59
CA GLU A 60 -9.14 -3.97 2.04
C GLU A 60 -10.14 -4.33 3.15
N ALA A 61 -9.66 -4.80 4.31
CA ALA A 61 -10.51 -5.15 5.45
C ALA A 61 -11.31 -3.95 6.00
N LYS A 62 -10.72 -2.73 5.98
CA LYS A 62 -11.39 -1.50 6.46
C LYS A 62 -12.40 -0.94 5.47
N THR A 63 -12.14 -1.09 4.19
CA THR A 63 -12.91 -0.42 3.13
C THR A 63 -13.88 -1.34 2.40
N GLY A 64 -13.64 -2.65 2.45
CA GLY A 64 -14.35 -3.65 1.65
C GLY A 64 -13.94 -3.66 0.17
N PHE A 65 -12.94 -2.89 -0.23
CA PHE A 65 -12.39 -2.96 -1.58
C PHE A 65 -11.41 -4.12 -1.71
N GLU A 66 -11.29 -4.65 -2.92
CA GLU A 66 -10.26 -5.60 -3.30
C GLU A 66 -9.28 -4.91 -4.26
N PHE A 67 -8.02 -4.81 -3.86
CA PHE A 67 -6.93 -4.22 -4.62
C PHE A 67 -6.02 -5.31 -5.17
N PHE A 68 -5.61 -5.19 -6.43
CA PHE A 68 -4.69 -6.12 -7.08
C PHE A 68 -5.14 -7.60 -6.97
N PRO A 69 -6.33 -7.97 -7.50
CA PRO A 69 -6.85 -9.34 -7.41
C PRO A 69 -5.96 -10.39 -8.09
N GLN A 70 -5.05 -9.95 -8.97
CA GLN A 70 -4.07 -10.80 -9.65
C GLN A 70 -2.78 -11.03 -8.84
N VAL A 71 -2.71 -10.51 -7.60
CA VAL A 71 -1.52 -10.54 -6.75
C VAL A 71 -1.85 -11.34 -5.49
N SER A 72 -0.93 -12.18 -5.06
CA SER A 72 -1.15 -13.05 -3.90
C SER A 72 -1.32 -12.26 -2.60
N ASP A 73 -2.09 -12.83 -1.68
CA ASP A 73 -2.34 -12.24 -0.36
C ASP A 73 -1.05 -12.04 0.45
N ILE A 74 -0.04 -12.88 0.22
CA ILE A 74 1.28 -12.76 0.86
C ILE A 74 1.91 -11.40 0.52
N VAL A 75 1.79 -10.95 -0.73
CA VAL A 75 2.31 -9.64 -1.14
C VAL A 75 1.46 -8.51 -0.56
N LYS A 76 0.14 -8.67 -0.48
CA LYS A 76 -0.78 -7.65 0.07
C LYS A 76 -0.63 -7.45 1.58
N GLN A 77 -0.22 -8.50 2.30
CA GLN A 77 0.08 -8.46 3.74
C GLN A 77 1.43 -7.79 4.06
N GLN A 78 2.26 -7.49 3.05
CA GLN A 78 3.52 -6.81 3.28
C GLN A 78 3.30 -5.39 3.79
N ASN A 79 4.04 -5.03 4.85
CA ASN A 79 4.14 -3.67 5.36
C ASN A 79 5.61 -3.41 5.74
N ASN A 80 6.46 -3.22 4.73
CA ASN A 80 7.88 -2.96 4.92
C ASN A 80 8.24 -1.53 4.50
N PRO A 81 7.98 -0.48 5.33
CA PRO A 81 8.30 0.91 4.99
C PRO A 81 9.77 1.12 4.58
N ALA A 82 10.69 0.39 5.20
CA ALA A 82 12.12 0.46 4.88
C ALA A 82 12.43 0.11 3.41
N GLN A 83 11.71 -0.85 2.82
CA GLN A 83 11.86 -1.21 1.39
C GLN A 83 11.31 -0.13 0.44
N TRP A 84 10.65 0.87 0.99
CA TRP A 84 10.11 2.04 0.29
C TRP A 84 10.92 3.31 0.52
N GLY A 85 12.01 3.24 1.29
CA GLY A 85 12.87 4.40 1.58
C GLY A 85 12.20 5.41 2.51
N LEU A 86 11.19 4.95 3.27
CA LEU A 86 10.48 5.73 4.28
C LEU A 86 11.18 5.63 5.63
#